data_AF-A0A534NXX0-F1
#
_entry.id   AF-A0A534NXX0-F1
#
_cell.length_a   1.000
_cell.length_b   1.000
_cell.length_c   1.000
_cell.angle_alpha   90.00
_cell.angle_beta   90.00
_cell.angle_gamma   90.00
#
_symmetry.space_group_name_H-M   'P 1'
#
loop_
_entity.id
_entity.type
_entity.pdbx_description
1 polymer ?
#
loop_
_entity_poly.entity_id
_entity_poly.type
_entity_poly.pdbx_seq_one_letter_code
_entity_poly.pdbx_strand_id
1 'polypeptide(L)'
;MEPLAASGSLPVAGRRQRKLRNYLLDAKLQLRLASYLIGVGVALSLGLGWLLWRAYRETSRVIALSDPDSGDSIGLALASEDRVRIIIIGVALGGVLICLLGSALVVSHRIAGPAFAIARTCRQVGEGSLAVPRPLRPRDLLLELGNAVAGMVDALRTREAHEREVALSAAAALRNPAASPQARSVAAEALERVAKEKGERLGS
;
A
#
# COMPACT_ATOMS: atom_id res chain seq x y z
N MET A 1 47.53 6.37 49.45
CA MET A 1 46.06 6.40 49.54
C MET A 1 45.56 7.00 48.24
N GLU A 2 45.16 6.17 47.27
CA GLU A 2 44.40 6.61 46.10
C GLU A 2 43.53 5.42 45.67
N PRO A 3 42.19 5.54 45.66
CA PRO A 3 41.30 4.42 45.38
C PRO A 3 40.88 4.35 43.91
N LEU A 4 40.63 3.11 43.49
CA LEU A 4 39.93 2.65 42.28
C LEU A 4 38.53 3.27 42.13
N ALA A 5 38.16 3.70 40.92
CA ALA A 5 36.83 3.62 40.28
C ALA A 5 36.73 4.66 39.13
N ALA A 6 35.99 4.49 38.04
CA ALA A 6 35.36 3.36 37.38
C ALA A 6 34.79 3.92 36.05
N SER A 7 34.67 3.03 35.06
CA SER A 7 33.64 3.04 34.02
C SER A 7 33.57 4.23 33.04
N GLY A 8 34.15 4.02 31.86
CA GLY A 8 33.79 4.72 30.65
C GLY A 8 32.30 4.53 30.32
N SER A 9 31.58 5.64 30.27
CA SER A 9 30.19 5.69 29.82
C SER A 9 30.14 5.57 28.30
N LEU A 10 29.56 4.47 27.79
CA LEU A 10 29.18 4.33 26.39
C LEU A 10 28.16 5.43 26.02
N PRO A 11 28.24 6.01 24.81
CA PRO A 11 27.23 6.97 24.37
C PRO A 11 25.89 6.25 24.18
N VAL A 12 24.90 6.64 24.98
CA VAL A 12 23.51 6.21 24.85
C VAL A 12 23.00 6.69 23.49
N ALA A 13 22.84 5.75 22.56
CA ALA A 13 22.21 6.00 21.28
C ALA A 13 20.78 6.52 21.51
N GLY A 14 20.59 7.83 21.34
CA GLY A 14 19.29 8.47 21.40
C GLY A 14 18.33 7.76 20.44
N ARG A 15 17.28 7.15 21.00
CA ARG A 15 16.13 6.65 20.24
C ARG A 15 15.59 7.79 19.40
N ARG A 16 15.93 7.81 18.12
CA ARG A 16 15.32 8.68 17.12
C ARG A 16 13.82 8.36 17.11
N GLN A 17 13.03 9.18 17.79
CA GLN A 17 11.58 9.12 17.78
C GLN A 17 11.13 9.14 16.31
N ARG A 18 10.69 8.00 15.81
CA ARG A 18 10.14 7.88 14.47
C ARG A 18 8.83 8.66 14.50
N LYS A 19 8.88 9.87 13.96
CA LYS A 19 7.74 10.78 13.85
C LYS A 19 6.56 10.03 13.21
N LEU A 20 5.60 9.62 14.03
CA LEU A 20 4.28 9.08 13.64
C LEU A 20 3.52 10.03 12.69
N ARG A 21 3.98 11.29 12.61
CA ARG A 21 3.45 12.34 11.74
C ARG A 21 3.60 12.05 10.24
N ASN A 22 4.40 11.06 9.84
CA ASN A 22 4.48 10.65 8.44
C ASN A 22 3.52 9.53 8.06
N TYR A 23 2.70 9.04 9.00
CA TYR A 23 1.66 8.03 8.73
C TYR A 23 0.35 8.66 8.24
N LEU A 24 0.17 9.97 8.43
CA LEU A 24 -1.04 10.72 8.06
C LEU A 24 -0.95 11.39 6.68
N LEU A 25 0.13 11.19 5.92
CA LEU A 25 0.27 11.80 4.59
C LEU A 25 -0.58 11.10 3.50
N ASP A 26 -1.03 9.87 3.73
CA ASP A 26 -1.88 9.10 2.79
C ASP A 26 -3.36 9.02 3.22
N ALA A 27 -3.83 10.02 3.97
CA ALA A 27 -5.25 10.13 4.33
C ALA A 27 -6.16 10.12 3.09
N LYS A 28 -5.68 10.58 1.92
CA LYS A 28 -6.49 10.69 0.70
C LYS A 28 -6.83 9.34 0.05
N LEU A 29 -5.90 8.39 0.06
CA LEU A 29 -6.17 7.04 -0.46
C LEU A 29 -7.07 6.27 0.51
N GLN A 30 -6.79 6.39 1.80
CA GLN A 30 -7.58 5.77 2.86
C GLN A 30 -9.00 6.37 2.93
N LEU A 31 -9.17 7.68 2.74
CA LEU A 31 -10.49 8.32 2.68
C LEU A 31 -11.31 7.85 1.48
N ARG A 32 -10.68 7.71 0.30
CA ARG A 32 -11.39 7.22 -0.90
C ARG A 32 -11.89 5.79 -0.69
N LEU A 33 -11.05 4.91 -0.15
CA LEU A 33 -11.46 3.53 0.10
C LEU A 33 -12.47 3.43 1.26
N ALA A 34 -12.26 4.20 2.33
CA ALA A 34 -13.19 4.29 3.45
C ALA A 34 -14.55 4.86 3.00
N SER A 35 -14.59 5.84 2.10
CA SER A 35 -15.84 6.38 1.58
C SER A 35 -16.61 5.36 0.75
N TYR A 36 -15.92 4.52 -0.04
CA TYR A 36 -16.59 3.41 -0.74
C TYR A 36 -17.15 2.39 0.24
N LEU A 37 -16.44 2.07 1.32
CA LEU A 37 -16.90 1.15 2.35
C LEU A 37 -18.09 1.68 3.14
N ILE A 38 -18.06 2.95 3.53
CA ILE A 38 -19.19 3.63 4.16
C ILE A 38 -20.38 3.66 3.21
N GLY A 39 -20.15 3.96 1.92
CA GLY A 39 -21.21 3.95 0.89
C GLY A 39 -21.88 2.59 0.74
N VAL A 40 -21.10 1.50 0.67
CA VAL A 40 -21.63 0.13 0.61
C VAL A 40 -22.38 -0.21 1.90
N GLY A 41 -21.86 0.18 3.07
CA GLY A 41 -22.53 -0.03 4.35
C GLY A 41 -23.87 0.71 4.45
N VAL A 42 -23.93 1.96 4.00
CA VAL A 42 -25.18 2.74 3.94
C VAL A 42 -26.17 2.12 2.96
N ALA A 43 -25.72 1.73 1.77
CA ALA A 43 -26.58 1.09 0.76
C ALA A 43 -27.17 -0.24 1.29
N LEU A 44 -26.36 -1.05 1.96
CA LEU A 44 -26.83 -2.31 2.57
C LEU A 44 -27.80 -2.06 3.73
N SER A 45 -27.52 -1.10 4.62
CA SER A 45 -28.45 -0.72 5.70
C SER A 45 -29.79 -0.21 5.17
N LEU A 46 -29.78 0.64 4.14
CA LEU A 46 -31.01 1.14 3.51
C LEU A 46 -31.77 0.03 2.78
N GLY A 47 -31.07 -0.84 2.05
CA GLY A 47 -31.68 -1.98 1.37
C GLY A 47 -32.32 -2.96 2.35
N LEU A 48 -31.66 -3.23 3.48
CA LEU A 48 -32.19 -4.09 4.52
C LEU A 48 -33.39 -3.45 5.23
N GLY A 49 -33.30 -2.17 5.58
CA GLY A 49 -34.40 -1.41 6.14
C GLY A 49 -35.62 -1.39 5.21
N TRP A 50 -35.39 -1.28 3.90
CA TRP A 50 -36.45 -1.33 2.90
C TRP A 50 -37.08 -2.72 2.78
N LEU A 51 -36.29 -3.80 2.74
CA LEU A 51 -36.80 -5.18 2.72
C LEU A 51 -37.60 -5.51 3.99
N LEU A 52 -37.11 -5.10 5.17
CA LEU A 52 -37.80 -5.24 6.45
C LEU A 52 -39.13 -4.49 6.45
N TRP A 53 -39.13 -3.24 5.96
CA TRP A 53 -40.34 -2.43 5.87
C TRP A 53 -41.37 -3.01 4.91
N ARG A 54 -40.91 -3.59 3.78
CA ARG A 54 -41.76 -4.29 2.83
C ARG A 54 -42.39 -5.55 3.44
N ALA A 55 -41.58 -6.39 4.09
CA ALA A 55 -42.07 -7.60 4.76
C ALA A 55 -43.08 -7.25 5.86
N TYR A 56 -42.80 -6.23 6.67
CA TYR A 56 -43.72 -5.74 7.70
C TYR A 56 -45.07 -5.28 7.13
N ARG A 57 -45.06 -4.55 5.99
CA ARG A 57 -46.29 -4.09 5.33
C ARG A 57 -47.14 -5.22 4.76
N GLU A 58 -46.52 -6.31 4.30
CA GLU A 58 -47.23 -7.46 3.74
C GLU A 58 -47.95 -8.27 4.84
N THR A 59 -47.33 -8.43 6.02
CA THR A 59 -47.94 -9.12 7.17
C THR A 59 -49.15 -8.37 7.76
N SER A 60 -49.13 -7.02 7.77
CA SER A 60 -50.26 -6.24 8.31
C SER A 60 -51.55 -6.35 7.49
N ARG A 61 -51.50 -6.78 6.22
CA ARG A 61 -52.69 -6.92 5.36
C ARG A 61 -53.47 -8.22 5.58
N VAL A 62 -52.82 -9.29 6.02
CA VAL A 62 -53.44 -10.61 6.19
C VAL A 62 -54.23 -10.71 7.50
N ILE A 63 -53.80 -9.98 8.54
CA ILE A 63 -54.49 -9.91 9.84
C ILE A 63 -55.82 -9.14 9.72
N ALA A 64 -55.93 -8.20 8.77
CA ALA A 64 -57.16 -7.42 8.56
C ALA A 64 -58.27 -8.15 7.78
N LEU A 65 -58.00 -9.35 7.25
CA LEU A 65 -58.94 -10.14 6.42
C LEU A 65 -59.30 -11.50 7.02
N SER A 66 -58.75 -11.88 8.18
CA SER A 66 -59.02 -13.19 8.81
C SER A 66 -60.06 -13.09 9.93
N ASP A 67 -61.08 -13.93 9.80
CA ASP A 67 -62.26 -14.11 10.67
C ASP A 67 -61.89 -14.34 12.17
N PRO A 68 -62.60 -13.72 13.15
CA PRO A 68 -62.15 -13.59 14.54
C PRO A 68 -62.15 -14.86 15.41
N ASP A 69 -62.64 -16.02 14.94
CA ASP A 69 -62.83 -17.22 15.80
C ASP A 69 -61.89 -18.41 15.49
N SER A 70 -61.10 -18.34 14.40
CA SER A 70 -60.10 -19.38 14.05
C SER A 70 -58.70 -18.83 13.78
N GLY A 71 -58.53 -17.50 13.78
CA GLY A 71 -57.30 -16.80 13.44
C GLY A 71 -56.25 -16.72 14.56
N ASP A 72 -56.66 -16.89 15.82
CA ASP A 72 -55.78 -16.60 16.96
C ASP A 72 -54.64 -17.62 17.14
N SER A 73 -54.88 -18.92 16.91
CA SER A 73 -53.86 -19.95 17.12
C SER A 73 -52.90 -20.12 15.93
N ILE A 74 -53.38 -19.96 14.70
CA ILE A 74 -52.58 -20.10 13.47
C ILE A 74 -51.85 -18.79 13.16
N GLY A 75 -52.49 -17.63 13.39
CA GLY A 75 -51.89 -16.31 13.20
C GLY A 75 -50.75 -16.02 14.17
N LEU A 76 -50.86 -16.45 15.44
CA LEU A 76 -49.78 -16.29 16.43
C LEU A 76 -48.58 -17.22 16.15
N ALA A 77 -48.84 -18.46 15.70
CA ALA A 77 -47.77 -19.39 15.32
C ALA A 77 -46.98 -18.89 14.11
N LEU A 78 -47.67 -18.48 13.03
CA LEU A 78 -47.04 -17.93 11.82
C LEU A 78 -46.33 -16.58 12.08
N ALA A 79 -46.92 -15.71 12.91
CA ALA A 79 -46.29 -14.43 13.27
C ALA A 79 -45.02 -14.60 14.11
N SER A 80 -44.91 -15.67 14.89
CA SER A 80 -43.70 -15.98 15.65
C SER A 80 -42.58 -16.52 14.75
N GLU A 81 -42.92 -17.39 13.79
CA GLU A 81 -41.95 -17.94 12.83
C GLU A 81 -41.42 -16.86 11.87
N ASP A 82 -42.27 -15.99 11.35
CA ASP A 82 -41.86 -14.91 10.43
C ASP A 82 -40.97 -13.89 11.13
N ARG A 83 -41.28 -13.52 12.39
CA ARG A 83 -40.42 -12.60 13.16
C ARG A 83 -39.04 -13.18 13.42
N VAL A 84 -38.95 -14.47 13.79
CA VAL A 84 -37.67 -15.12 14.03
C VAL A 84 -36.87 -15.25 12.73
N ARG A 85 -37.49 -15.65 11.61
CA ARG A 85 -36.81 -15.71 10.30
C ARG A 85 -36.30 -14.35 9.86
N ILE A 86 -37.09 -13.29 10.03
CA ILE A 86 -36.71 -11.92 9.71
C ILE A 86 -35.53 -11.44 10.57
N ILE A 87 -35.55 -11.73 11.88
CA ILE A 87 -34.44 -11.40 12.79
C ILE A 87 -33.18 -12.18 12.41
N ILE A 88 -33.29 -13.47 12.11
CA ILE A 88 -32.16 -14.30 11.67
C ILE A 88 -31.55 -13.76 10.38
N ILE A 89 -32.37 -13.40 9.39
CA ILE A 89 -31.90 -12.81 8.12
C ILE A 89 -31.21 -11.46 8.37
N GLY A 90 -31.80 -10.61 9.22
CA GLY A 90 -31.22 -9.32 9.58
C GLY A 90 -29.87 -9.44 10.30
N VAL A 91 -29.77 -10.35 11.26
CA VAL A 91 -28.53 -10.66 11.98
C VAL A 91 -27.49 -11.26 11.04
N ALA A 92 -27.86 -12.20 10.18
CA ALA A 92 -26.97 -12.81 9.21
C ALA A 92 -26.40 -11.76 8.24
N LEU A 93 -27.24 -10.90 7.68
CA LEU A 93 -26.83 -9.83 6.77
C LEU A 93 -25.98 -8.77 7.48
N GLY A 94 -26.34 -8.39 8.71
CA GLY A 94 -25.52 -7.50 9.54
C GLY A 94 -24.14 -8.10 9.84
N GLY A 95 -24.08 -9.39 10.15
CA GLY A 95 -22.83 -10.13 10.32
C GLY A 95 -21.96 -10.14 9.05
N VAL A 96 -22.56 -10.43 7.89
CA VAL A 96 -21.87 -10.37 6.59
C VAL A 96 -21.31 -8.96 6.32
N LEU A 97 -22.09 -7.90 6.58
CA LEU A 97 -21.64 -6.53 6.42
C LEU A 97 -20.41 -6.21 7.30
N ILE A 98 -20.44 -6.62 8.57
CA ILE A 98 -19.30 -6.43 9.50
C ILE A 98 -18.08 -7.20 8.99
N CYS A 99 -18.25 -8.44 8.53
CA CYS A 99 -17.16 -9.23 7.95
C CYS A 99 -16.56 -8.54 6.71
N LEU A 100 -17.40 -7.99 5.82
CA LEU A 100 -16.94 -7.26 4.64
C LEU A 100 -16.16 -5.99 5.03
N LEU A 101 -16.67 -5.19 5.96
CA LEU A 101 -15.99 -3.99 6.47
C LEU A 101 -14.65 -4.33 7.12
N GLY A 102 -14.62 -5.38 7.97
CA GLY A 102 -13.40 -5.86 8.61
C GLY A 102 -12.37 -6.35 7.58
N SER A 103 -12.81 -7.12 6.59
CA SER A 103 -11.93 -7.63 5.54
C SER A 103 -11.31 -6.50 4.71
N ALA A 104 -12.10 -5.48 4.38
CA ALA A 104 -11.62 -4.33 3.62
C ALA A 104 -10.60 -3.48 4.39
N LEU A 105 -10.78 -3.34 5.71
CA LEU A 105 -9.80 -2.66 6.56
C LEU A 105 -8.45 -3.41 6.57
N VAL A 106 -8.50 -4.74 6.68
CA VAL A 106 -7.29 -5.58 6.62
C VAL A 106 -6.59 -5.46 5.27
N VAL A 107 -7.34 -5.51 4.17
CA VAL A 107 -6.79 -5.34 2.82
C VAL A 107 -6.14 -3.96 2.65
N SER A 108 -6.80 -2.91 3.13
CA SER A 108 -6.27 -1.53 3.09
C SER A 108 -4.91 -1.41 3.76
N HIS A 109 -4.76 -2.00 4.95
CA HIS A 109 -3.49 -2.00 5.68
C HIS A 109 -2.37 -2.77 4.97
N ARG A 110 -2.72 -3.86 4.26
CA ARG A 110 -1.75 -4.66 3.49
C ARG A 110 -1.30 -3.99 2.19
N ILE A 111 -2.01 -2.97 1.72
CA ILE A 111 -1.67 -2.21 0.50
C ILE A 111 -0.92 -0.91 0.84
N ALA A 112 -1.41 -0.16 1.84
CA ALA A 112 -0.92 1.19 2.11
C ALA A 112 0.58 1.25 2.48
N GLY A 113 1.05 0.33 3.33
CA GLY A 113 2.45 0.29 3.76
C GLY A 113 3.42 0.04 2.59
N PRO A 114 3.24 -1.05 1.82
CA PRO A 114 4.05 -1.34 0.63
C PRO A 114 3.97 -0.25 -0.44
N ALA A 115 2.78 0.32 -0.68
CA ALA A 115 2.60 1.39 -1.66
C ALA A 115 3.42 2.64 -1.29
N PHE A 116 3.42 3.02 -0.02
CA PHE A 116 4.21 4.15 0.45
C PHE A 116 5.72 3.90 0.30
N ALA A 117 6.18 2.67 0.58
CA ALA A 117 7.57 2.28 0.40
C ALA A 117 8.01 2.40 -1.08
N ILE A 118 7.19 1.88 -2.00
CA ILE A 118 7.43 1.99 -3.46
C ILE A 118 7.45 3.46 -3.89
N ALA A 119 6.45 4.26 -3.50
CA ALA A 119 6.36 5.67 -3.86
C ALA A 119 7.57 6.47 -3.35
N ARG A 120 8.08 6.15 -2.16
CA ARG A 120 9.30 6.75 -1.63
C ARG A 120 10.52 6.40 -2.48
N THR A 121 10.68 5.14 -2.88
CA THR A 121 11.77 4.72 -3.77
C THR A 121 11.70 5.46 -5.10
N CYS A 122 10.53 5.56 -5.72
CA CYS A 122 10.37 6.29 -6.98
C CYS A 122 10.75 7.78 -6.84
N ARG A 123 10.38 8.44 -5.74
CA ARG A 123 10.81 9.83 -5.48
C ARG A 123 12.32 9.95 -5.31
N GLN A 124 12.94 9.04 -4.56
CA GLN A 124 14.40 9.03 -4.39
C GLN A 124 15.13 8.86 -5.73
N VAL A 125 14.63 7.98 -6.61
CA VAL A 125 15.17 7.80 -7.96
C VAL A 125 14.99 9.08 -8.79
N GLY A 126 13.83 9.73 -8.71
CA GLY A 126 13.57 11.02 -9.37
C GLY A 126 14.48 12.16 -8.86
N GLU A 127 14.95 12.07 -7.63
CA GLU A 127 15.94 12.99 -7.03
C GLU A 127 17.40 12.61 -7.40
N GLY A 128 17.60 11.54 -8.19
CA GLY A 128 18.93 11.05 -8.59
C GLY A 128 19.59 10.08 -7.59
N SER A 129 18.89 9.71 -6.51
CA SER A 129 19.39 8.76 -5.51
C SER A 129 19.07 7.32 -5.90
N LEU A 130 20.10 6.58 -6.35
CA LEU A 130 20.03 5.16 -6.68
C LEU A 130 20.41 4.26 -5.50
N ALA A 131 19.93 4.62 -4.30
CA ALA A 131 20.10 3.81 -3.10
C ALA A 131 19.36 2.47 -3.26
N VAL A 132 19.95 1.39 -2.74
CA VAL A 132 19.35 0.05 -2.82
C VAL A 132 17.97 0.07 -2.14
N PRO A 133 16.90 -0.26 -2.87
CA PRO A 133 15.55 -0.27 -2.31
C PRO A 133 15.42 -1.31 -1.19
N ARG A 134 14.61 -0.99 -0.19
CA ARG A 134 14.32 -1.95 0.88
C ARG A 134 13.36 -3.03 0.37
N PRO A 135 13.64 -4.33 0.57
CA PRO A 135 12.73 -5.38 0.15
C PRO A 135 11.39 -5.29 0.89
N LEU A 136 10.30 -5.55 0.16
CA LEU A 136 8.96 -5.68 0.73
C LEU A 136 8.79 -7.02 1.46
N ARG A 137 7.78 -7.13 2.33
CA ARG A 137 7.54 -8.38 3.05
C ARG A 137 6.93 -9.40 2.07
N PRO A 138 7.26 -10.70 2.19
CA PRO A 138 6.75 -11.73 1.26
C PRO A 138 5.22 -11.87 1.21
N ARG A 139 4.52 -11.37 2.23
CA ARG A 139 3.05 -11.41 2.33
C ARG A 139 2.40 -10.11 1.89
N ASP A 140 3.13 -9.16 1.34
CA ASP A 140 2.57 -7.89 0.89
C ASP A 140 1.91 -8.07 -0.48
N LEU A 141 0.75 -7.46 -0.69
CA LEU A 141 0.00 -7.58 -1.96
C LEU A 141 0.73 -6.94 -3.15
N LEU A 142 1.62 -5.99 -2.89
CA LEU A 142 2.40 -5.26 -3.90
C LEU A 142 3.82 -5.80 -4.07
N LEU A 143 4.10 -7.02 -3.61
CA LEU A 143 5.43 -7.61 -3.66
C LEU A 143 6.01 -7.63 -5.07
N GLU A 144 5.24 -8.09 -6.06
CA GLU A 144 5.69 -8.18 -7.46
C GLU A 144 6.02 -6.80 -8.04
N LEU A 145 5.16 -5.81 -7.80
CA LEU A 145 5.42 -4.42 -8.21
C LEU A 145 6.68 -3.86 -7.55
N GLY A 146 6.86 -4.12 -6.25
CA GLY A 146 8.06 -3.71 -5.53
C GLY A 146 9.33 -4.36 -6.08
N ASN A 147 9.27 -5.64 -6.46
CA ASN A 147 10.38 -6.35 -7.08
C ASN A 147 10.70 -5.78 -8.47
N ALA A 148 9.68 -5.44 -9.27
CA ALA A 148 9.87 -4.79 -10.56
C ALA A 148 10.54 -3.41 -10.41
N VAL A 149 10.10 -2.60 -9.44
CA VAL A 149 10.74 -1.31 -9.13
C VAL A 149 12.18 -1.52 -8.62
N ALA A 150 12.43 -2.53 -7.79
CA ALA A 150 13.78 -2.85 -7.35
C ALA A 150 14.70 -3.22 -8.51
N GLY A 151 14.23 -4.05 -9.44
CA GLY A 151 14.96 -4.40 -10.67
C GLY A 151 15.25 -3.19 -11.55
N MET A 152 14.29 -2.26 -11.68
CA MET A 152 14.51 -0.99 -12.38
C MET A 152 15.64 -0.17 -11.73
N VAL A 153 15.64 -0.03 -10.40
CA VAL A 153 16.69 0.71 -9.68
C VAL A 153 18.04 0.04 -9.82
N ASP A 154 18.10 -1.29 -9.80
CA ASP A 154 19.34 -2.04 -9.95
C ASP A 154 19.94 -1.89 -11.36
N ALA A 155 19.10 -1.92 -12.40
CA ALA A 155 19.52 -1.66 -13.78
C ALA A 155 20.07 -0.23 -13.94
N LEU A 156 19.39 0.78 -13.36
CA LEU A 156 19.88 2.15 -13.35
C LEU A 156 21.21 2.29 -12.61
N ARG A 157 21.33 1.63 -11.45
CA ARG A 157 22.53 1.68 -10.63
C ARG A 157 23.73 1.04 -11.33
N THR A 158 23.53 -0.11 -11.96
CA THR A 158 24.58 -0.82 -12.72
C THR A 158 25.07 0.04 -13.88
N ARG A 159 24.15 0.68 -14.59
CA ARG A 159 24.46 1.60 -15.68
C ARG A 159 25.26 2.82 -15.20
N GLU A 160 24.78 3.53 -14.17
CA GLU A 160 25.48 4.71 -13.65
C GLU A 160 26.86 4.35 -13.07
N ALA A 161 27.00 3.16 -12.46
CA ALA A 161 28.28 2.66 -11.99
C ALA A 161 29.27 2.43 -13.15
N HIS A 162 28.81 1.80 -14.24
CA HIS A 162 29.63 1.57 -15.43
C HIS A 162 30.08 2.88 -16.09
N GLU A 163 29.15 3.82 -16.29
CA GLU A 163 29.45 5.11 -16.90
C GLU A 163 30.41 5.93 -16.04
N ARG A 164 30.25 5.90 -14.71
CA ARG A 164 31.18 6.49 -13.75
C ARG A 164 32.58 5.87 -13.85
N GLU A 165 32.68 4.55 -13.98
CA GLU A 165 33.96 3.85 -14.10
C GLU A 165 34.70 4.26 -15.38
N VAL A 166 33.99 4.29 -16.52
CA VAL A 166 34.55 4.77 -17.79
C VAL A 166 35.02 6.22 -17.67
N ALA A 167 34.22 7.10 -17.07
CA ALA A 167 34.58 8.50 -16.88
C ALA A 167 35.82 8.67 -16.00
N LEU A 168 35.94 7.91 -14.91
CA LEU A 168 37.11 7.95 -14.02
C LEU A 168 38.37 7.42 -14.71
N SER A 169 38.26 6.31 -15.45
CA SER A 169 39.37 5.72 -16.20
C SER A 169 39.87 6.68 -17.29
N ALA A 170 38.96 7.27 -18.06
CA ALA A 170 39.30 8.26 -19.07
C ALA A 170 39.94 9.52 -18.46
N ALA A 171 39.38 10.03 -17.36
CA ALA A 171 39.96 11.18 -16.64
C ALA A 171 41.37 10.89 -16.12
N ALA A 172 41.64 9.67 -15.64
CA ALA A 172 42.96 9.25 -15.22
C ALA A 172 43.97 9.20 -16.38
N ALA A 173 43.58 8.63 -17.52
CA ALA A 173 44.42 8.56 -18.72
C ALA A 173 44.73 9.94 -19.30
N LEU A 174 43.74 10.84 -19.35
CA LEU A 174 43.89 12.20 -19.87
C LEU A 174 44.74 13.09 -18.95
N ARG A 175 44.61 12.93 -17.62
CA ARG A 175 45.42 13.68 -16.65
C ARG A 175 46.85 13.18 -16.54
N ASN A 176 47.14 11.94 -16.94
CA ASN A 176 48.47 11.37 -16.82
C ASN A 176 49.43 11.99 -17.87
N PRO A 177 50.45 12.77 -17.45
CA PRO A 177 51.38 13.39 -18.38
C PRO A 177 52.24 12.37 -19.13
N ALA A 178 52.44 11.17 -18.55
CA ALA A 178 53.18 10.06 -19.16
C ALA A 178 52.32 9.15 -20.05
N ALA A 179 51.02 9.39 -20.16
CA ALA A 179 50.16 8.60 -21.05
C ALA A 179 50.55 8.85 -22.52
N SER A 180 50.61 7.76 -23.30
CA SER A 180 50.86 7.84 -24.73
C SER A 180 49.73 8.58 -25.46
N PRO A 181 50.01 9.19 -26.63
CA PRO A 181 48.96 9.77 -27.47
C PRO A 181 47.83 8.80 -27.79
N GLN A 182 48.16 7.52 -28.02
CA GLN A 182 47.19 6.46 -28.26
C GLN A 182 46.29 6.22 -27.04
N ALA A 183 46.86 6.17 -25.82
CA ALA A 183 46.07 5.99 -24.60
C ALA A 183 45.09 7.15 -24.37
N ARG A 184 45.47 8.38 -24.73
CA ARG A 184 44.59 9.55 -24.68
C ARG A 184 43.48 9.50 -25.73
N SER A 185 43.76 9.04 -26.95
CA SER A 185 42.75 8.81 -28.00
C SER A 185 41.71 7.78 -27.55
N VAL A 186 42.17 6.64 -27.03
CA VAL A 186 41.28 5.57 -26.53
C VAL A 186 40.39 6.08 -25.39
N ALA A 187 40.93 6.90 -24.48
CA ALA A 187 40.15 7.52 -23.42
C ALA A 187 39.08 8.50 -23.94
N ALA A 188 39.42 9.30 -24.97
CA ALA A 188 38.46 10.19 -25.62
C ALA A 188 37.35 9.41 -26.35
N GLU A 189 37.71 8.38 -27.13
CA GLU A 189 36.77 7.51 -27.84
C GLU A 189 35.81 6.78 -26.87
N ALA A 190 36.29 6.39 -25.69
CA ALA A 190 35.45 5.78 -24.66
C ALA A 190 34.41 6.77 -24.11
N LEU A 191 34.78 8.03 -23.91
CA LEU A 191 33.85 9.08 -23.48
C LEU A 191 32.82 9.41 -24.58
N GLU A 192 33.25 9.48 -25.84
CA GLU A 192 32.35 9.70 -26.99
C GLU A 192 31.31 8.58 -27.12
N ARG A 193 31.72 7.32 -26.89
CA ARG A 193 30.80 6.18 -26.88
C ARG A 193 29.75 6.29 -25.79
N VAL A 194 30.15 6.60 -24.55
CA VAL A 194 29.20 6.81 -23.45
C VAL A 194 28.27 7.99 -23.74
N ALA A 195 28.78 9.07 -24.33
CA ALA A 195 27.98 10.22 -24.73
C ALA A 195 26.94 9.86 -25.80
N LYS A 196 27.35 9.11 -26.84
CA LYS A 196 26.47 8.61 -27.89
C LYS A 196 25.38 7.71 -27.32
N GLU A 197 25.75 6.72 -26.52
CA GLU A 197 24.78 5.83 -25.86
C GLU A 197 23.80 6.63 -24.98
N LYS A 198 24.29 7.63 -24.22
CA LYS A 198 23.39 8.53 -23.45
C LYS A 198 22.43 9.29 -24.38
N GLY A 199 22.90 9.80 -25.51
CA GLY A 199 22.08 10.49 -26.51
C GLY A 199 20.95 9.60 -27.06
N GLU A 200 21.30 8.40 -27.53
CA GLU A 200 20.33 7.41 -28.02
C GLU A 200 19.23 7.11 -26.98
N ARG A 201 19.61 7.07 -25.69
CA ARG A 201 18.68 6.80 -24.57
C ARG A 201 17.82 8.00 -24.19
N LEU A 202 18.25 9.22 -24.48
CA LEU A 202 17.45 10.43 -24.32
C LEU A 202 16.53 10.68 -25.52
N GLY A 203 16.66 9.88 -26.59
CA GLY A 203 15.93 10.08 -27.83
C GLY A 203 16.45 11.26 -28.66
N SER A 204 17.72 11.64 -28.44
CA SER A 204 18.43 12.70 -29.17
C SER A 204 19.39 12.13 -30.21
#